data_AF-A0A6L8G424-F1
#
_entry.id   AF-A0A6L8G424-F1
#
_cell.length_a   1.000
_cell.length_b   1.000
_cell.length_c   1.000
_cell.angle_alpha   90.00
_cell.angle_beta   90.00
_cell.angle_gamma   90.00
#
_symmetry.space_group_name_H-M   'P 1'
#
loop_
_entity.id
_entity.type
_entity.pdbx_description
1 polymer ?
#
loop_
_entity_poly.entity_id
_entity_poly.type
_entity_poly.pdbx_seq_one_letter_code
_entity_poly.pdbx_strand_id
1 'polypeptide(L)'
;IFPYMRPGLVAGALLAFTLSLDDFVITFFTSGPETVTFPVKVYSMVRFSVTPEVNAASTVLVVITLIVAALMLRVQRPGEAGTR
;
A
#
# COMPACT_ATOMS: atom_id res chain seq x y z
N ILE A 1 38.18 -17.30 18.60
CA ILE A 1 37.23 -17.43 17.45
C ILE A 1 35.85 -16.84 17.77
N PHE A 2 35.27 -17.11 18.95
CA PHE A 2 33.97 -16.57 19.39
C PHE A 2 33.78 -15.03 19.26
N PRO A 3 34.74 -14.16 19.62
CA PRO A 3 34.53 -12.70 19.55
C PRO A 3 34.71 -12.09 18.15
N TYR A 4 35.41 -12.76 17.24
CA TYR A 4 35.63 -12.27 15.87
C TYR A 4 34.44 -12.54 14.95
N MET A 5 33.63 -13.56 15.24
CA MET A 5 32.41 -13.86 14.48
C MET A 5 31.20 -13.04 14.94
N ARG A 6 31.26 -12.41 16.11
CA ARG A 6 30.20 -11.53 16.63
C ARG A 6 29.75 -10.44 15.65
N PRO A 7 30.65 -9.63 15.05
CA PRO A 7 30.22 -8.63 14.07
C PRO A 7 29.55 -9.25 12.84
N GLY A 8 30.03 -10.41 12.36
CA GLY A 8 29.40 -11.13 11.25
C GLY A 8 28.01 -11.69 11.60
N LEU A 9 27.85 -12.21 12.81
CA LEU A 9 26.56 -12.70 13.32
C LEU A 9 25.55 -11.57 13.48
N VAL A 10 25.98 -10.42 13.99
CA VAL A 10 25.13 -9.23 14.12
C VAL A 10 24.73 -8.69 12.75
N ALA A 11 25.66 -8.63 11.79
CA ALA A 11 25.35 -8.25 10.42
C ALA A 11 24.35 -9.20 9.76
N GLY A 12 24.51 -10.52 9.94
CA GLY A 12 23.58 -11.54 9.46
C GLY A 12 22.20 -11.44 10.13
N ALA A 13 22.16 -11.16 11.43
CA ALA A 13 20.91 -10.96 12.16
C ALA A 13 20.14 -9.72 11.69
N LEU A 14 20.83 -8.60 11.44
CA LEU A 14 20.23 -7.38 10.90
C LEU A 14 19.75 -7.56 9.46
N LEU A 15 20.49 -8.32 8.65
CA LEU A 15 20.08 -8.66 7.28
C LEU A 15 18.83 -9.54 7.28
N ALA A 16 18.80 -10.60 8.10
CA ALA A 16 17.64 -11.47 8.25
C ALA A 16 16.41 -10.72 8.79
N PHE A 17 16.61 -9.79 9.72
CA PHE A 17 15.55 -8.92 10.22
C PHE A 17 14.99 -8.01 9.12
N THR A 18 15.86 -7.37 8.33
CA THR A 18 15.46 -6.51 7.21
C THR A 18 14.66 -7.31 6.17
N LEU A 19 15.13 -8.51 5.81
CA LEU A 19 14.42 -9.39 4.87
C LEU A 19 13.04 -9.82 5.40
N SER A 20 12.90 -10.07 6.72
CA SER A 20 11.61 -10.39 7.34
C SER A 20 10.59 -9.25 7.27
N LEU A 21 11.03 -8.00 7.20
CA LEU A 21 10.14 -6.84 7.03
C LEU A 21 9.72 -6.66 5.57
N ASP A 22 10.58 -7.02 4.61
CA ASP A 22 10.31 -6.94 3.17
C ASP A 22 9.34 -8.03 2.70
N ASP A 23 9.43 -9.24 3.25
CA ASP A 23 8.53 -10.38 2.96
C ASP A 23 7.08 -10.18 3.45
N PHE A 24 6.75 -9.01 4.01
CA PHE A 24 5.40 -8.62 4.43
C PHE A 24 4.36 -8.79 3.32
N VAL A 25 4.68 -8.43 2.07
CA VAL A 25 3.73 -8.51 0.96
C VAL A 25 3.31 -9.96 0.70
N ILE A 26 4.28 -10.87 0.62
CA ILE A 26 4.01 -12.30 0.39
C ILE A 26 3.27 -12.89 1.60
N THR A 27 3.74 -12.56 2.80
CA THR A 27 3.12 -12.99 4.06
C THR A 27 1.68 -12.51 4.17
N PHE A 28 1.35 -11.28 3.75
CA PHE A 28 -0.01 -10.74 3.79
C PHE A 28 -0.98 -11.50 2.87
N PHE A 29 -0.52 -11.97 1.72
CA PHE A 29 -1.35 -12.70 0.75
C PHE A 29 -1.36 -14.23 0.96
N THR A 30 -0.35 -14.80 1.62
CA THR A 30 -0.25 -16.24 1.93
C THR A 30 -0.68 -16.60 3.36
N SER A 31 -0.59 -15.68 4.33
CA SER A 31 -1.00 -15.96 5.71
C SER A 31 -2.51 -16.06 5.84
N GLY A 32 -2.98 -17.08 6.56
CA GLY A 32 -4.39 -17.20 6.92
C GLY A 32 -4.82 -16.20 8.00
N PRO A 33 -6.13 -16.05 8.27
CA PRO A 33 -6.69 -15.10 9.25
C PRO A 33 -6.13 -15.21 10.67
N GLU A 34 -5.51 -16.34 11.02
CA GLU A 34 -4.99 -16.63 12.36
C GLU A 34 -3.49 -16.33 12.52
N THR A 35 -2.75 -16.05 11.44
CA THR A 35 -1.30 -15.82 11.49
C THR A 35 -0.97 -14.33 11.45
N VAL A 36 -0.90 -13.71 12.62
CA VAL A 36 -0.62 -12.28 12.77
C VAL A 36 0.87 -12.05 13.03
N THR A 37 1.63 -11.69 11.99
CA THR A 37 3.01 -11.23 12.14
C THR A 37 3.07 -9.75 12.52
N PHE A 38 4.18 -9.28 13.11
CA PHE A 38 4.31 -7.88 13.55
C PHE A 38 4.02 -6.84 12.43
N PRO A 39 4.57 -6.98 11.21
CA PRO A 39 4.25 -6.07 10.10
C PRO A 39 2.78 -6.16 9.67
N VAL A 40 2.21 -7.36 9.66
CA VAL A 40 0.78 -7.59 9.35
C VAL A 40 -0.12 -6.96 10.40
N LYS A 41 0.25 -7.00 11.68
CA LYS A 41 -0.50 -6.33 12.75
C LYS A 41 -0.43 -4.81 12.61
N VAL A 42 0.72 -4.24 12.31
CA VAL A 42 0.88 -2.79 12.11
C VAL A 42 0.07 -2.33 10.90
N TYR A 43 0.18 -3.03 9.77
CA TYR A 43 -0.61 -2.75 8.58
C TYR A 43 -2.11 -2.93 8.84
N SER A 44 -2.50 -4.00 9.54
CA SER A 44 -3.87 -4.25 9.97
C SER A 44 -4.36 -3.14 10.88
N MET A 45 -3.61 -2.66 11.87
CA MET A 45 -4.05 -1.55 12.72
C MET A 45 -4.26 -0.26 11.90
N VAL A 46 -3.42 0.01 10.90
CA VAL A 46 -3.59 1.15 9.99
C VAL A 46 -4.80 0.95 9.06
N ARG A 47 -5.03 -0.27 8.57
CA ARG A 47 -6.12 -0.58 7.63
C ARG A 47 -7.47 -0.78 8.32
N PHE A 48 -7.52 -1.45 9.45
CA PHE A 48 -8.73 -1.62 10.27
C PHE A 48 -9.06 -0.34 11.07
N SER A 49 -8.20 0.68 11.04
CA SER A 49 -8.58 2.07 11.33
C SER A 49 -9.41 2.73 10.21
N VAL A 50 -9.67 2.05 9.08
CA VAL A 50 -10.67 2.51 8.10
C VAL A 50 -12.06 2.15 8.58
N THR A 51 -12.49 2.91 9.57
CA THR A 51 -13.89 2.99 9.94
C THR A 51 -14.72 3.38 8.70
N PRO A 52 -16.02 3.05 8.62
CA PRO A 52 -16.87 3.32 7.44
C PRO A 52 -16.76 4.75 6.88
N GLU A 53 -16.37 5.71 7.72
CA GLU A 53 -16.08 7.10 7.38
C GLU A 53 -14.92 7.27 6.39
N VAL A 54 -13.84 6.48 6.49
CA VAL A 54 -12.69 6.58 5.56
C VAL A 54 -13.06 6.08 4.17
N ASN A 55 -13.88 5.02 4.10
CA ASN A 55 -14.42 4.54 2.83
C ASN A 55 -15.39 5.55 2.23
N ALA A 56 -16.27 6.15 3.04
CA ALA A 56 -17.17 7.21 2.58
C ALA A 56 -16.41 8.43 2.03
N ALA A 57 -15.38 8.90 2.74
CA ALA A 57 -14.54 10.01 2.30
C ALA A 57 -13.79 9.69 1.00
N SER A 58 -13.26 8.47 0.87
CA SER A 58 -12.59 8.00 -0.35
C SER A 58 -13.54 8.01 -1.56
N THR A 59 -14.78 7.54 -1.37
CA THR A 59 -15.80 7.57 -2.43
C THR A 59 -16.16 9.01 -2.85
N VAL A 60 -16.32 9.93 -1.89
CA VAL A 60 -16.60 11.34 -2.20
C VAL A 60 -15.47 11.98 -3.00
N LEU A 61 -14.21 11.74 -2.61
CA LEU A 61 -13.04 12.23 -3.35
C LEU A 61 -13.00 11.69 -4.78
N VAL A 62 -13.24 10.39 -4.96
CA VAL A 62 -13.30 9.75 -6.29
C VAL A 62 -14.41 10.38 -7.15
N VAL A 63 -15.60 10.60 -6.58
CA VAL A 63 -16.71 11.24 -7.30
C VAL A 63 -16.35 12.66 -7.75
N ILE A 64 -15.72 13.46 -6.88
CA ILE A 64 -15.27 14.81 -7.24
C ILE A 64 -14.24 14.75 -8.38
N THR A 65 -13.24 13.86 -8.28
CA THR A 65 -12.24 13.68 -9.33
C THR A 65 -12.87 13.28 -10.66
N LEU A 66 -13.86 12.38 -10.65
CA LEU A 66 -14.58 11.98 -11.86
C LEU A 66 -15.39 13.12 -12.46
N ILE A 67 -16.05 13.95 -11.66
CA ILE A 67 -16.79 15.12 -12.14
C ILE A 67 -15.84 16.12 -12.80
N VAL A 68 -14.72 16.42 -12.15
CA VAL A 68 -13.71 17.33 -12.69
C VAL A 68 -13.13 16.77 -13.99
N ALA A 69 -12.76 15.49 -14.01
CA ALA A 69 -12.25 14.83 -15.22
C ALA A 69 -13.28 14.84 -16.35
N ALA A 70 -14.56 14.58 -16.07
CA ALA A 70 -15.63 14.60 -17.06
C ALA A 70 -15.88 16.03 -17.61
N LEU A 71 -15.86 17.04 -16.74
CA LEU A 71 -15.94 18.44 -17.16
C LEU A 71 -14.73 18.79 -18.03
N MET A 72 -13.54 18.36 -17.65
CA MET A 72 -12.34 18.63 -18.41
C MET A 72 -12.34 17.90 -19.75
N LEU A 73 -12.88 16.69 -19.83
CA LEU A 73 -13.10 15.99 -21.10
C LEU A 73 -14.16 16.71 -21.97
N ARG A 74 -15.18 17.33 -21.37
CA ARG A 74 -16.16 18.14 -22.12
C ARG A 74 -15.55 19.45 -22.63
N VAL A 75 -14.68 20.08 -21.86
CA VAL A 75 -13.94 21.29 -22.26
C VAL A 75 -12.85 20.94 -23.30
N GLN A 76 -12.20 19.77 -23.14
CA GLN A 76 -11.28 19.17 -24.10
C GLN A 76 -11.96 18.51 -25.30
N ARG A 77 -13.27 18.74 -25.52
CA ARG A 77 -13.86 18.59 -26.85
C ARG A 77 -13.86 19.94 -27.59
N PRO A 78 -12.70 20.53 -27.98
CA PRO A 78 -12.70 21.46 -29.09
C PRO A 78 -12.82 20.64 -30.38
N GLY A 79 -13.95 20.77 -31.06
CA GLY A 79 -13.98 20.86 -32.52
C GLY A 79 -13.16 19.87 -33.37
N GLU A 80 -13.19 18.56 -33.08
CA GLU A 80 -12.83 17.52 -34.07
C GLU A 80 -14.08 16.74 -34.53
N ALA A 81 -15.08 17.48 -34.99
CA ALA A 81 -15.94 17.09 -36.09
C ALA A 81 -15.74 18.19 -37.14
N GLY A 82 -14.76 18.10 -38.03
CA GLY A 82 -14.77 17.15 -39.12
C GLY A 82 -15.83 17.58 -40.14
N THR A 83 -15.43 18.27 -41.21
CA THR A 83 -15.91 18.08 -42.60
C THR A 83 -15.18 19.07 -43.50
N ARG A 84 -14.53 18.50 -44.52
CA ARG A 84 -14.38 19.00 -45.90
C ARG A 84 -14.86 20.41 -46.20
#